data_AF-A0A6A3KN11-F1
#
_entry.id   AF-A0A6A3KN11-F1
#
_cell.length_a   1.000
_cell.length_b   1.000
_cell.length_c   1.000
_cell.angle_alpha   90.00
_cell.angle_beta   90.00
_cell.angle_gamma   90.00
#
_symmetry.space_group_name_H-M   'P 1'
#
loop_
_entity.id
_entity.type
_entity.pdbx_description
1 polymer ?
#
loop_
_entity_poly.entity_id
_entity_poly.type
_entity_poly.pdbx_seq_one_letter_code
_entity_poly.pdbx_strand_id
1 'polypeptide(L)'
;MVSCRLLAASLAVTSFMATASAATEFGYTTSGDKYIINTGAGLTIAMRQASCDIVSLNYNDQELQYKSMGTHVNSGLGQVTSTIQSLNDDKKTINVNCKKTGIEQSYFFRPDENVVYMGTYHTDDLVLEDLRFLARLDKTVMNQGILEATIEAGMTAIEATDVVQDSEGITRSKYYSGVPFIDDDVHGVNSTAAGVYLVISEQGYETSSGGPFFRDINNKLDVSNELSFYMNSEHTRIEDYRYGFHGPYALALTSGAAPDTSSLDFSFFQDQELTGFVPDAKRGEVAGTITDANDVLGDSDVVVAFSNADAQYWVKLAAGTKTFTSPKMKPGTYKAIVYKKHLAVGTASVTVTERSSASETINVTYEMTEKPIWRIGEWDGTPDGFLNADRIHKMHPSDSRLDAWGPITFAAGTDEDSKFPMAQFRAANDGIEITFDLSDDQAGADRMLKIGVTLAQVNARPGVKVNNFQTETPASVAVKTRGITRGVTLGNYKLYEYAIPSSALVAGSNTITRSVASGSPDPAQKYLSASMVFDALELV
;
A
#
# COMPACT_ATOMS: atom_id res chain seq x y z
N MET A 1 -46.67 82.18 5.65
CA MET A 1 -45.21 81.98 5.43
C MET A 1 -45.03 80.53 5.03
N VAL A 2 -44.91 80.25 3.72
CA VAL A 2 -43.65 79.86 3.04
C VAL A 2 -43.15 78.51 3.59
N SER A 3 -43.54 77.40 2.96
CA SER A 3 -42.79 76.66 1.92
C SER A 3 -41.81 75.66 2.51
N CYS A 4 -41.97 74.36 2.22
CA CYS A 4 -41.14 73.62 1.27
C CYS A 4 -41.33 72.11 1.45
N ARG A 5 -41.46 71.42 0.31
CA ARG A 5 -41.40 69.96 0.18
C ARG A 5 -39.99 69.46 0.49
N LEU A 6 -39.88 68.29 1.11
CA LEU A 6 -38.72 67.41 0.89
C LEU A 6 -39.22 65.99 0.62
N LEU A 7 -39.03 65.56 -0.62
CA LEU A 7 -39.02 64.16 -1.03
C LEU A 7 -37.82 63.49 -0.37
N ALA A 8 -38.05 62.40 0.38
CA ALA A 8 -37.01 61.45 0.71
C ALA A 8 -36.99 60.36 -0.36
N ALA A 9 -35.97 60.39 -1.22
CA ALA A 9 -35.70 59.35 -2.21
C ALA A 9 -35.16 58.10 -1.51
N SER A 10 -35.91 56.99 -1.59
CA SER A 10 -35.44 55.66 -1.22
C SER A 10 -34.46 55.15 -2.28
N LEU A 11 -33.16 55.24 -2.00
CA LEU A 11 -32.12 54.54 -2.77
C LEU A 11 -32.14 53.05 -2.37
N ALA A 12 -32.80 52.22 -3.16
CA ALA A 12 -32.62 50.77 -3.10
C ALA A 12 -31.25 50.45 -3.73
N VAL A 13 -30.23 50.20 -2.89
CA VAL A 13 -28.97 49.62 -3.35
C VAL A 13 -29.24 48.14 -3.60
N THR A 14 -29.56 47.81 -4.84
CA THR A 14 -29.50 46.42 -5.33
C THR A 14 -28.04 46.02 -5.37
N SER A 15 -27.59 45.31 -4.34
CA SER A 15 -26.37 44.52 -4.40
C SER A 15 -26.58 43.42 -5.44
N PHE A 16 -26.09 43.62 -6.66
CA PHE A 16 -25.82 42.51 -7.56
C PHE A 16 -24.71 41.69 -6.91
N MET A 17 -25.08 40.68 -6.11
CA MET A 17 -24.22 39.52 -5.98
C MET A 17 -24.17 38.92 -7.38
N ALA A 18 -23.03 39.07 -8.06
CA ALA A 18 -22.74 38.26 -9.22
C ALA A 18 -22.69 36.81 -8.72
N THR A 19 -23.82 36.12 -8.80
CA THR A 19 -23.82 34.66 -8.84
C THR A 19 -22.99 34.32 -10.05
N ALA A 20 -21.75 33.88 -9.83
CA ALA A 20 -20.93 33.31 -10.87
C ALA A 20 -21.74 32.15 -11.45
N SER A 21 -22.33 32.35 -12.63
CA SER A 21 -22.90 31.27 -13.42
C SER A 21 -21.81 30.22 -13.55
N ALA A 22 -22.14 28.96 -13.21
CA ALA A 22 -21.28 27.83 -13.53
C ALA A 22 -20.86 27.99 -15.00
N ALA A 23 -19.56 28.03 -15.26
CA ALA A 23 -19.09 27.81 -16.62
C ALA A 23 -19.61 26.41 -17.01
N THR A 24 -20.32 26.30 -18.12
CA THR A 24 -20.83 25.00 -18.60
C THR A 24 -19.98 24.46 -19.74
N GLU A 25 -19.03 25.24 -20.24
CA GLU A 25 -18.16 24.85 -21.34
C GLU A 25 -16.78 24.47 -20.82
N PHE A 26 -16.24 23.39 -21.37
CA PHE A 26 -14.88 22.96 -21.10
C PHE A 26 -13.88 24.08 -21.45
N GLY A 27 -12.95 24.36 -20.53
CA GLY A 27 -11.96 25.40 -20.75
C GLY A 27 -11.26 25.83 -19.47
N TYR A 28 -10.37 26.81 -19.60
CA TYR A 28 -9.76 27.45 -18.45
C TYR A 28 -9.72 28.96 -18.59
N THR A 29 -9.71 29.64 -17.45
CA THR A 29 -9.45 31.07 -17.34
C THR A 29 -8.44 31.33 -16.23
N THR A 30 -7.85 32.52 -16.24
CA THR A 30 -7.04 33.01 -15.12
C THR A 30 -7.87 34.02 -14.35
N SER A 31 -7.96 33.84 -13.03
CA SER A 31 -8.65 34.76 -12.13
C SER A 31 -7.79 35.00 -10.89
N GLY A 32 -7.26 36.22 -10.75
CA GLY A 32 -6.30 36.55 -9.69
C GLY A 32 -5.06 35.66 -9.75
N ASP A 33 -4.75 35.00 -8.62
CA ASP A 33 -3.61 34.08 -8.46
C ASP A 33 -3.93 32.63 -8.85
N LYS A 34 -5.04 32.39 -9.56
CA LYS A 34 -5.55 31.03 -9.83
C LYS A 34 -5.78 30.75 -11.30
N TYR A 35 -5.55 29.49 -11.67
CA TYR A 35 -6.17 28.88 -12.83
C TYR A 35 -7.54 28.32 -12.43
N ILE A 36 -8.57 28.65 -13.20
CA ILE A 36 -9.93 28.13 -13.04
C ILE A 36 -10.21 27.23 -14.24
N ILE A 37 -10.38 25.94 -14.00
CA ILE A 37 -10.61 24.92 -15.02
C ILE A 37 -12.05 24.44 -14.89
N ASN A 38 -12.77 24.35 -16.00
CA ASN A 38 -14.10 23.78 -16.07
C ASN A 38 -14.09 22.55 -16.97
N THR A 39 -14.71 21.45 -16.52
CA THR A 39 -14.73 20.20 -17.28
C THR A 39 -15.84 20.13 -18.32
N GLY A 40 -16.87 20.99 -18.25
CA GLY A 40 -18.10 20.86 -19.04
C GLY A 40 -19.10 19.84 -18.50
N ALA A 41 -18.70 18.97 -17.55
CA ALA A 41 -19.53 17.92 -16.96
C ALA A 41 -19.94 18.17 -15.50
N GLY A 42 -19.80 19.40 -15.00
CA GLY A 42 -20.22 19.79 -13.65
C GLY A 42 -19.08 19.90 -12.62
N LEU A 43 -17.82 19.75 -13.03
CA LEU A 43 -16.66 20.00 -12.17
C LEU A 43 -15.96 21.31 -12.54
N THR A 44 -15.79 22.18 -11.55
CA THR A 44 -14.90 23.35 -11.61
C THR A 44 -13.78 23.20 -10.60
N ILE A 45 -12.54 23.34 -11.07
CA ILE A 45 -11.32 23.26 -10.27
C ILE A 45 -10.67 24.64 -10.20
N ALA A 46 -10.24 25.05 -9.01
CA ALA A 46 -9.38 26.22 -8.85
C ALA A 46 -8.00 25.81 -8.32
N MET A 47 -6.94 26.18 -9.04
CA MET A 47 -5.56 25.87 -8.69
C MET A 47 -4.77 27.15 -8.47
N ARG A 48 -3.96 27.24 -7.40
CA ARG A 48 -3.04 28.37 -7.22
C ARG A 48 -1.90 28.27 -8.23
N GLN A 49 -1.58 29.36 -8.91
CA GLN A 49 -0.45 29.39 -9.86
C GLN A 49 0.89 29.23 -9.13
N ALA A 50 1.06 29.94 -8.00
CA ALA A 50 2.34 29.95 -7.30
C ALA A 50 2.73 28.61 -6.66
N SER A 51 1.77 27.73 -6.36
CA SER A 51 2.02 26.46 -5.65
C SER A 51 1.47 25.21 -6.32
N CYS A 52 0.59 25.37 -7.32
CA CYS A 52 -0.22 24.32 -7.90
C CYS A 52 -1.10 23.54 -6.92
N ASP A 53 -1.37 24.09 -5.73
CA ASP A 53 -2.37 23.53 -4.84
C ASP A 53 -3.75 23.66 -5.48
N ILE A 54 -4.50 22.57 -5.51
CA ILE A 54 -5.94 22.60 -5.77
C ILE A 54 -6.62 23.14 -4.50
N VAL A 55 -7.32 24.27 -4.65
CA VAL A 55 -7.96 25.02 -3.55
C VAL A 55 -9.48 25.13 -3.69
N SER A 56 -10.05 24.55 -4.74
CA SER A 56 -11.48 24.32 -4.92
C SER A 56 -11.69 23.11 -5.83
N LEU A 57 -12.61 22.23 -5.44
CA LEU A 57 -13.13 21.11 -6.21
C LEU A 57 -14.66 21.21 -6.12
N ASN A 58 -15.25 22.06 -6.96
CA ASN A 58 -16.69 22.26 -6.97
C ASN A 58 -17.33 21.28 -7.97
N TYR A 59 -18.01 20.26 -7.44
CA TYR A 59 -18.69 19.23 -8.20
C TYR A 59 -20.21 19.37 -8.04
N ASN A 60 -20.92 19.69 -9.13
CA ASN A 60 -22.37 19.89 -9.14
C ASN A 60 -22.86 20.82 -8.01
N ASP A 61 -22.21 22.00 -7.91
CA ASP A 61 -22.46 23.04 -6.91
C ASP A 61 -22.11 22.64 -5.45
N GLN A 62 -21.40 21.53 -5.25
CA GLN A 62 -20.86 21.10 -3.96
C GLN A 62 -19.36 21.34 -3.91
N GLU A 63 -18.91 22.23 -3.03
CA GLU A 63 -17.48 22.41 -2.75
C GLU A 63 -16.98 21.24 -1.91
N LEU A 64 -16.10 20.43 -2.50
CA LEU A 64 -15.52 19.24 -1.87
C LEU A 64 -14.15 19.52 -1.24
N GLN A 65 -13.44 20.58 -1.63
CA GLN A 65 -12.08 20.86 -1.15
C GLN A 65 -12.07 21.39 0.29
N TYR A 66 -11.19 20.84 1.12
CA TYR A 66 -10.94 21.35 2.46
C TYR A 66 -10.38 22.79 2.41
N LYS A 67 -10.98 23.69 3.20
CA LYS A 67 -10.73 25.14 3.09
C LYS A 67 -9.39 25.60 3.68
N SER A 68 -8.84 24.89 4.66
CA SER A 68 -7.64 25.35 5.37
C SER A 68 -6.33 24.85 4.74
N MET A 69 -6.39 23.85 3.86
CA MET A 69 -5.21 23.31 3.19
C MET A 69 -5.60 22.69 1.86
N GLY A 70 -4.82 22.98 0.81
CA GLY A 70 -5.07 22.48 -0.54
C GLY A 70 -4.78 21.00 -0.73
N THR A 71 -5.27 20.48 -1.84
CA THR A 71 -4.91 19.17 -2.39
C THR A 71 -3.62 19.28 -3.21
N HIS A 72 -2.63 18.44 -2.92
CA HIS A 72 -1.28 18.56 -3.48
C HIS A 72 -0.41 17.31 -3.32
N VAL A 73 0.79 17.37 -3.90
CA VAL A 73 1.88 16.44 -3.59
C VAL A 73 2.46 16.72 -2.20
N ASN A 74 2.69 15.66 -1.42
CA ASN A 74 3.24 15.64 -0.05
C ASN A 74 2.50 16.55 0.95
N SER A 75 3.10 17.70 1.27
CA SER A 75 2.54 18.74 2.15
C SER A 75 2.48 20.10 1.44
N GLY A 76 2.49 20.07 0.11
CA GLY A 76 2.58 21.23 -0.76
C GLY A 76 4.00 21.41 -1.29
N LEU A 77 4.13 21.70 -2.58
CA LEU A 77 5.43 21.94 -3.21
C LEU A 77 6.00 23.32 -2.82
N GLY A 78 5.23 24.17 -2.13
CA GLY A 78 5.60 25.54 -1.84
C GLY A 78 5.55 26.37 -3.13
N GLN A 79 6.60 27.14 -3.41
CA GLN A 79 6.68 27.90 -4.65
C GLN A 79 7.14 27.02 -5.82
N VAL A 80 6.41 27.07 -6.93
CA VAL A 80 6.68 26.35 -8.18
C VAL A 80 6.65 27.31 -9.37
N THR A 81 7.21 26.88 -10.50
CA THR A 81 6.93 27.46 -11.81
C THR A 81 5.76 26.70 -12.42
N SER A 82 4.59 27.32 -12.54
CA SER A 82 3.41 26.72 -13.16
C SER A 82 3.21 27.20 -14.59
N THR A 83 2.71 26.33 -15.46
CA THR A 83 2.15 26.68 -16.76
C THR A 83 0.78 26.03 -16.94
N ILE A 84 -0.07 26.64 -17.77
CA ILE A 84 -1.33 26.06 -18.22
C ILE A 84 -1.44 26.23 -19.74
N GLN A 85 -1.87 25.19 -20.44
CA GLN A 85 -2.06 25.22 -21.88
C GLN A 85 -3.15 24.24 -22.33
N SER A 86 -3.77 24.51 -23.48
CA SER A 86 -4.54 23.51 -24.22
C SER A 86 -3.60 22.77 -25.15
N LEU A 87 -3.59 21.45 -25.06
CA LEU A 87 -2.80 20.57 -25.90
C LEU A 87 -3.38 20.52 -27.32
N ASN A 88 -2.52 20.19 -28.28
CA ASN A 88 -2.91 20.03 -29.67
C ASN A 88 -3.37 18.59 -29.97
N ASP A 89 -4.29 18.08 -29.17
CA ASP A 89 -5.00 16.82 -29.42
C ASP A 89 -6.45 17.11 -29.85
N ASP A 90 -7.19 16.03 -30.15
CA ASP A 90 -8.59 16.11 -30.60
C ASP A 90 -9.53 16.62 -29.51
N LYS A 91 -9.22 16.34 -28.24
CA LYS A 91 -10.03 16.74 -27.08
C LYS A 91 -9.67 18.13 -26.53
N LYS A 92 -8.64 18.81 -27.05
CA LYS A 92 -8.09 20.05 -26.51
C LYS A 92 -7.74 19.94 -25.02
N THR A 93 -7.21 18.79 -24.62
CA THR A 93 -6.87 18.46 -23.23
C THR A 93 -6.11 19.62 -22.59
N ILE A 94 -6.54 20.07 -21.41
CA ILE A 94 -5.87 21.13 -20.67
C ILE A 94 -4.78 20.48 -19.83
N ASN A 95 -3.54 20.94 -19.98
CA ASN A 95 -2.41 20.53 -19.15
C ASN A 95 -2.01 21.70 -18.23
N VAL A 96 -1.92 21.41 -16.93
CA VAL A 96 -1.26 22.25 -15.94
C VAL A 96 0.01 21.55 -15.49
N ASN A 97 1.16 22.18 -15.68
CA ASN A 97 2.46 21.63 -15.31
C ASN A 97 3.13 22.49 -14.25
N CYS A 98 3.72 21.86 -13.25
CA CYS A 98 4.20 22.49 -12.03
C CYS A 98 5.60 21.99 -11.71
N LYS A 99 6.60 22.85 -11.92
CA LYS A 99 8.02 22.47 -11.77
C LYS A 99 8.66 23.11 -10.55
N LYS A 100 9.44 22.30 -9.84
CA LYS A 100 10.40 22.73 -8.82
C LYS A 100 11.66 21.86 -8.98
N THR A 101 12.78 22.29 -8.39
CA THR A 101 14.00 21.47 -8.38
C THR A 101 13.68 20.05 -7.90
N GLY A 102 14.00 19.08 -8.77
CA GLY A 102 13.85 17.64 -8.55
C GLY A 102 12.44 17.08 -8.54
N ILE A 103 11.41 17.88 -8.82
CA ILE A 103 10.03 17.40 -8.90
C ILE A 103 9.18 18.17 -9.92
N GLU A 104 8.41 17.43 -10.71
CA GLU A 104 7.47 17.97 -11.69
C GLU A 104 6.13 17.26 -11.57
N GLN A 105 5.09 18.02 -11.26
CA GLN A 105 3.71 17.53 -11.20
C GLN A 105 2.96 17.99 -12.45
N SER A 106 2.34 17.04 -13.16
CA SER A 106 1.44 17.33 -14.29
C SER A 106 0.00 16.98 -13.92
N TYR A 107 -0.92 17.85 -14.30
CA TYR A 107 -2.37 17.64 -14.21
C TYR A 107 -2.98 17.80 -15.59
N PHE A 108 -3.94 16.94 -15.94
CA PHE A 108 -4.67 17.00 -17.20
C PHE A 108 -6.17 16.94 -16.97
N PHE A 109 -6.90 17.72 -17.76
CA PHE A 109 -8.35 17.82 -17.73
C PHE A 109 -8.87 17.68 -19.17
N ARG A 110 -9.94 16.90 -19.34
CA ARG A 110 -10.52 16.59 -20.65
C ARG A 110 -12.00 17.00 -20.68
N PRO A 111 -12.54 17.37 -21.85
CA PRO A 111 -13.93 17.79 -21.98
C PRO A 111 -14.86 16.67 -21.57
N ASP A 112 -15.88 17.05 -20.82
CA ASP A 112 -16.97 16.22 -20.32
C ASP A 112 -16.53 15.07 -19.39
N GLU A 113 -15.33 15.17 -18.80
CA GLU A 113 -14.78 14.22 -17.84
C GLU A 113 -14.57 14.90 -16.48
N ASN A 114 -15.23 14.40 -15.43
CA ASN A 114 -15.02 14.87 -14.05
C ASN A 114 -13.81 14.17 -13.41
N VAL A 115 -12.66 14.25 -14.09
CA VAL A 115 -11.43 13.54 -13.76
C VAL A 115 -10.25 14.49 -13.82
N VAL A 116 -9.37 14.41 -12.82
CA VAL A 116 -8.06 15.06 -12.83
C VAL A 116 -7.02 13.98 -13.04
N TYR A 117 -6.52 13.84 -14.27
CA TYR A 117 -5.43 12.90 -14.57
C TYR A 117 -4.09 13.51 -14.18
N MET A 118 -3.16 12.69 -13.69
CA MET A 118 -1.94 13.15 -13.03
C MET A 118 -0.75 12.25 -13.32
N GLY A 119 0.43 12.86 -13.17
CA GLY A 119 1.70 12.17 -13.13
C GLY A 119 2.73 13.01 -12.38
N THR A 120 3.66 12.34 -11.69
CA THR A 120 4.67 12.98 -10.86
C THR A 120 6.05 12.50 -11.28
N TYR A 121 6.89 13.39 -11.81
CA TYR A 121 8.30 13.10 -12.03
C TYR A 121 9.13 13.51 -10.81
N HIS A 122 10.01 12.62 -10.35
CA HIS A 122 10.85 12.79 -9.18
C HIS A 122 12.28 12.33 -9.48
N THR A 123 13.28 13.17 -9.18
CA THR A 123 14.71 12.87 -9.38
C THR A 123 15.37 12.33 -8.12
N ASP A 124 16.48 11.62 -8.30
CA ASP A 124 17.27 11.01 -7.22
C ASP A 124 18.02 12.00 -6.33
N ASP A 125 18.32 13.20 -6.84
CA ASP A 125 18.95 14.27 -6.06
C ASP A 125 18.00 14.96 -5.06
N LEU A 126 16.69 14.74 -5.18
CA LEU A 126 15.70 15.17 -4.21
C LEU A 126 15.32 14.02 -3.28
N VAL A 127 16.04 13.83 -2.18
CA VAL A 127 15.70 12.78 -1.21
C VAL A 127 14.45 13.18 -0.41
N LEU A 128 13.40 12.37 -0.48
CA LEU A 128 12.16 12.52 0.28
C LEU A 128 11.93 11.27 1.15
N GLU A 129 11.41 11.45 2.37
CA GLU A 129 11.03 10.32 3.22
C GLU A 129 9.78 9.59 2.69
N ASP A 130 8.90 10.33 2.01
CA ASP A 130 7.75 9.81 1.29
C ASP A 130 7.42 10.66 0.06
N LEU A 131 6.78 10.03 -0.92
CA LEU A 131 6.19 10.69 -2.09
C LEU A 131 4.73 10.26 -2.20
N ARG A 132 3.82 11.23 -2.07
CA ARG A 132 2.37 10.98 -2.14
C ARG A 132 1.64 12.12 -2.83
N PHE A 133 0.54 11.79 -3.49
CA PHE A 133 -0.50 12.77 -3.79
C PHE A 133 -1.58 12.68 -2.70
N LEU A 134 -2.08 13.83 -2.24
CA LEU A 134 -3.02 13.91 -1.12
C LEU A 134 -4.18 14.86 -1.45
N ALA A 135 -5.35 14.28 -1.69
CA ALA A 135 -6.60 15.02 -1.78
C ALA A 135 -7.18 15.26 -0.39
N ARG A 136 -7.37 16.54 -0.03
CA ARG A 136 -7.92 16.95 1.26
C ARG A 136 -9.34 17.44 1.06
N LEU A 137 -10.30 16.61 1.44
CA LEU A 137 -11.71 16.89 1.21
C LEU A 137 -12.37 17.46 2.48
N ASP A 138 -13.33 18.36 2.31
CA ASP A 138 -14.13 18.90 3.41
C ASP A 138 -14.98 17.76 4.00
N LYS A 139 -14.62 17.30 5.20
CA LYS A 139 -15.30 16.21 5.88
C LYS A 139 -16.76 16.50 6.23
N THR A 140 -17.20 17.76 6.18
CA THR A 140 -18.61 18.12 6.40
C THR A 140 -19.48 17.77 5.20
N VAL A 141 -18.88 17.68 4.01
CA VAL A 141 -19.53 17.26 2.76
C VAL A 141 -19.15 15.80 2.46
N MET A 142 -17.85 15.49 2.41
CA MET A 142 -17.29 14.16 2.15
C MET A 142 -17.09 13.39 3.46
N ASN A 143 -18.19 12.98 4.08
CA ASN A 143 -18.21 12.48 5.46
C ASN A 143 -18.09 10.95 5.63
N GLN A 144 -18.05 10.16 4.55
CA GLN A 144 -17.85 8.71 4.64
C GLN A 144 -16.44 8.35 4.17
N GLY A 145 -15.59 7.96 5.12
CA GLY A 145 -14.24 7.45 4.87
C GLY A 145 -14.18 5.93 5.00
N ILE A 146 -12.96 5.39 4.90
CA ILE A 146 -12.70 4.00 5.27
C ILE A 146 -12.82 3.90 6.80
N LEU A 147 -13.66 2.97 7.28
CA LEU A 147 -14.05 2.89 8.68
C LEU A 147 -12.84 2.78 9.61
N GLU A 148 -11.90 1.89 9.29
CA GLU A 148 -10.72 1.62 10.11
C GLU A 148 -9.72 2.78 10.14
N ALA A 149 -9.83 3.72 9.19
CA ALA A 149 -9.03 4.92 9.08
C ALA A 149 -9.77 6.21 9.51
N THR A 150 -10.98 6.05 10.07
CA THR A 150 -11.79 7.16 10.57
C THR A 150 -11.52 7.40 12.04
N ILE A 151 -11.01 8.58 12.38
CA ILE A 151 -10.77 9.04 13.75
C ILE A 151 -12.00 9.79 14.24
N GLU A 152 -12.61 9.26 15.29
CA GLU A 152 -13.81 9.81 15.90
C GLU A 152 -13.49 10.67 17.12
N ALA A 153 -14.43 11.56 17.48
CA ALA A 153 -14.27 12.41 18.65
C ALA A 153 -14.14 11.57 19.94
N GLY A 154 -13.15 11.89 20.77
CA GLY A 154 -12.90 11.18 22.03
C GLY A 154 -11.86 10.06 21.92
N MET A 155 -11.42 9.69 20.71
CA MET A 155 -10.30 8.77 20.55
C MET A 155 -8.98 9.40 21.02
N THR A 156 -8.10 8.58 21.59
CA THR A 156 -6.80 8.99 22.15
C THR A 156 -5.67 8.21 21.53
N ALA A 157 -4.50 8.84 21.35
CA ALA A 157 -3.33 8.18 20.79
C ALA A 157 -2.77 7.11 21.73
N ILE A 158 -2.55 5.91 21.22
CA ILE A 158 -1.96 4.77 21.94
C ILE A 158 -0.58 4.40 21.43
N GLU A 159 -0.26 4.79 20.18
CA GLU A 159 1.05 4.59 19.58
C GLU A 159 1.40 5.78 18.69
N ALA A 160 2.51 6.45 19.02
CA ALA A 160 2.91 7.72 18.41
C ALA A 160 1.72 8.70 18.36
N THR A 161 1.45 9.26 17.17
CA THR A 161 0.28 10.12 16.91
C THR A 161 -0.60 9.56 15.79
N ASP A 162 -0.41 8.29 15.41
CA ASP A 162 -1.01 7.70 14.21
C ASP A 162 -1.85 6.45 14.45
N VAL A 163 -1.80 5.88 15.66
CA VAL A 163 -2.77 4.88 16.12
C VAL A 163 -3.52 5.43 17.32
N VAL A 164 -4.84 5.43 17.21
CA VAL A 164 -5.74 5.93 18.25
C VAL A 164 -6.72 4.84 18.68
N GLN A 165 -7.33 5.02 19.84
CA GLN A 165 -8.31 4.10 20.42
C GLN A 165 -9.43 4.87 21.11
N ASP A 166 -10.65 4.34 21.07
CA ASP A 166 -11.77 4.82 21.88
C ASP A 166 -11.81 4.20 23.29
N SER A 167 -12.85 4.52 24.07
CA SER A 167 -13.02 3.97 25.43
C SER A 167 -13.38 2.49 25.48
N GLU A 168 -13.86 1.91 24.37
CA GLU A 168 -14.22 0.49 24.27
C GLU A 168 -13.05 -0.38 23.80
N GLY A 169 -11.95 0.27 23.43
CA GLY A 169 -10.75 -0.38 22.98
C GLY A 169 -10.68 -0.60 21.47
N ILE A 170 -11.57 0.03 20.69
CA ILE A 170 -11.57 -0.04 19.23
C ILE A 170 -10.51 0.91 18.69
N THR A 171 -9.61 0.36 17.87
CA THR A 171 -8.46 1.08 17.35
C THR A 171 -8.67 1.54 15.91
N ARG A 172 -8.10 2.70 15.58
CA ARG A 172 -8.16 3.31 14.25
C ARG A 172 -6.79 3.84 13.87
N SER A 173 -6.48 3.76 12.59
CA SER A 173 -5.27 4.31 12.02
C SER A 173 -5.42 4.49 10.52
N LYS A 174 -4.82 5.56 9.99
CA LYS A 174 -4.68 5.75 8.55
C LYS A 174 -4.05 4.54 7.85
N TYR A 175 -3.17 3.80 8.51
CA TYR A 175 -2.52 2.60 7.95
C TYR A 175 -3.49 1.43 7.69
N TYR A 176 -4.63 1.39 8.39
CA TYR A 176 -5.63 0.34 8.23
C TYR A 176 -6.49 0.52 6.98
N SER A 177 -6.37 1.67 6.30
CA SER A 177 -6.96 1.86 4.97
C SER A 177 -6.23 1.08 3.87
N GLY A 178 -4.94 0.77 4.07
CA GLY A 178 -4.12 0.19 3.03
C GLY A 178 -4.54 -1.20 2.59
N VAL A 179 -4.31 -1.47 1.31
CA VAL A 179 -4.43 -2.79 0.68
C VAL A 179 -3.18 -3.05 -0.17
N PRO A 180 -2.85 -4.31 -0.50
CA PRO A 180 -1.72 -4.61 -1.38
C PRO A 180 -1.83 -3.87 -2.72
N PHE A 181 -0.73 -3.32 -3.24
CA PHE A 181 -0.71 -2.58 -4.51
C PHE A 181 -1.20 -3.41 -5.71
N ILE A 182 -1.03 -4.73 -5.66
CA ILE A 182 -1.58 -5.67 -6.66
C ILE A 182 -3.12 -5.75 -6.66
N ASP A 183 -3.78 -5.19 -5.64
CA ASP A 183 -5.23 -5.15 -5.42
C ASP A 183 -5.79 -3.72 -5.40
N ASP A 184 -4.96 -2.71 -5.62
CA ASP A 184 -5.27 -1.31 -5.31
C ASP A 184 -5.44 -0.42 -6.54
N ASP A 185 -6.16 -0.90 -7.55
CA ASP A 185 -6.36 -0.12 -8.79
C ASP A 185 -7.31 1.07 -8.57
N VAL A 186 -8.25 0.96 -7.63
CA VAL A 186 -9.23 2.00 -7.30
C VAL A 186 -9.51 2.02 -5.80
N HIS A 187 -9.32 3.18 -5.18
CA HIS A 187 -9.74 3.43 -3.80
C HIS A 187 -10.28 4.85 -3.64
N GLY A 188 -11.18 5.05 -2.68
CA GLY A 188 -11.85 6.33 -2.54
C GLY A 188 -12.72 6.47 -1.32
N VAL A 189 -13.40 7.59 -1.28
CA VAL A 189 -14.33 8.00 -0.23
C VAL A 189 -15.58 8.57 -0.87
N ASN A 190 -16.71 8.49 -0.18
CA ASN A 190 -17.97 8.95 -0.73
C ASN A 190 -18.85 9.66 0.32
N SER A 191 -20.01 10.12 -0.14
CA SER A 191 -21.05 10.75 0.65
C SER A 191 -22.33 10.77 -0.19
N THR A 192 -23.38 11.40 0.31
CA THR A 192 -24.56 11.70 -0.49
C THR A 192 -24.33 12.78 -1.54
N ALA A 193 -23.24 13.56 -1.46
CA ALA A 193 -22.94 14.65 -2.38
C ALA A 193 -22.11 14.19 -3.59
N ALA A 194 -21.13 13.32 -3.37
CA ALA A 194 -20.23 12.83 -4.40
C ALA A 194 -19.48 11.56 -3.94
N GLY A 195 -18.89 10.86 -4.92
CA GLY A 195 -17.78 9.93 -4.71
C GLY A 195 -16.49 10.54 -5.23
N VAL A 196 -15.37 10.33 -4.53
CA VAL A 196 -14.04 10.80 -4.93
C VAL A 196 -13.07 9.63 -4.83
N TYR A 197 -12.45 9.27 -5.95
CA TYR A 197 -11.66 8.05 -6.09
C TYR A 197 -10.31 8.36 -6.73
N LEU A 198 -9.25 7.79 -6.16
CA LEU A 198 -7.99 7.63 -6.86
C LEU A 198 -8.07 6.37 -7.70
N VAL A 199 -7.74 6.52 -8.99
CA VAL A 199 -7.67 5.44 -9.97
C VAL A 199 -6.25 5.37 -10.47
N ILE A 200 -5.60 4.23 -10.29
CA ILE A 200 -4.21 4.02 -10.66
C ILE A 200 -4.18 3.22 -11.96
N SER A 201 -3.40 3.68 -12.94
CA SER A 201 -3.32 2.97 -14.22
C SER A 201 -2.53 1.68 -14.08
N GLU A 202 -2.56 0.82 -15.11
CA GLU A 202 -1.76 -0.42 -15.16
C GLU A 202 -0.26 -0.17 -14.95
N GLN A 203 0.27 0.99 -15.37
CA GLN A 203 1.67 1.39 -15.16
C GLN A 203 1.86 2.24 -13.89
N GLY A 204 0.80 2.56 -13.16
CA GLY A 204 0.81 3.56 -12.10
C GLY A 204 1.76 3.25 -10.93
N TYR A 205 2.00 1.96 -10.67
CA TYR A 205 2.91 1.48 -9.64
C TYR A 205 4.33 1.16 -10.14
N GLU A 206 4.64 1.40 -11.42
CA GLU A 206 5.89 0.89 -11.99
C GLU A 206 7.15 1.52 -11.36
N THR A 207 7.04 2.74 -10.85
CA THR A 207 8.13 3.47 -10.17
C THR A 207 7.88 3.56 -8.66
N SER A 208 6.92 2.79 -8.14
CA SER A 208 6.80 2.53 -6.71
C SER A 208 7.85 1.53 -6.21
N SER A 209 7.93 1.32 -4.90
CA SER A 209 8.87 0.43 -4.22
C SER A 209 8.17 -0.53 -3.28
N GLY A 210 8.71 -1.76 -3.18
CA GLY A 210 8.23 -2.79 -2.25
C GLY A 210 7.53 -3.97 -2.92
N GLY A 211 7.37 -3.94 -4.24
CA GLY A 211 6.76 -5.02 -5.01
C GLY A 211 5.22 -5.09 -4.90
N PRO A 212 4.60 -6.16 -5.43
CA PRO A 212 3.15 -6.27 -5.58
C PRO A 212 2.39 -6.27 -4.24
N PHE A 213 3.00 -6.77 -3.18
CA PHE A 213 2.35 -6.99 -1.90
C PHE A 213 2.57 -5.84 -0.91
N PHE A 214 3.31 -4.80 -1.32
CA PHE A 214 3.44 -3.58 -0.55
C PHE A 214 2.08 -2.91 -0.41
N ARG A 215 1.85 -2.26 0.72
CA ARG A 215 0.60 -1.56 1.05
C ARG A 215 0.90 -0.28 1.77
N ASP A 216 0.09 0.75 1.52
CA ASP A 216 0.29 2.05 2.15
C ASP A 216 -1.06 2.73 2.46
N ILE A 217 -1.03 3.95 2.96
CA ILE A 217 -2.19 4.71 3.39
C ILE A 217 -3.01 5.15 2.17
N ASN A 218 -4.29 4.78 2.15
CA ASN A 218 -5.25 5.23 1.14
C ASN A 218 -6.19 6.31 1.69
N ASN A 219 -6.52 6.27 2.98
CA ASN A 219 -7.43 7.22 3.61
C ASN A 219 -7.03 7.59 5.04
N LYS A 220 -7.36 8.82 5.44
CA LYS A 220 -7.46 9.26 6.84
C LYS A 220 -8.63 10.22 6.97
N LEU A 221 -9.63 9.88 7.79
CA LEU A 221 -10.70 10.82 8.14
C LEU A 221 -10.46 11.36 9.55
N ASP A 222 -10.19 12.65 9.68
CA ASP A 222 -9.90 13.33 10.95
C ASP A 222 -10.34 14.80 10.87
N VAL A 223 -9.42 15.75 10.63
CA VAL A 223 -9.74 17.18 10.45
C VAL A 223 -10.39 17.45 9.08
N SER A 224 -9.97 16.68 8.08
CA SER A 224 -10.50 16.56 6.73
C SER A 224 -10.65 15.07 6.40
N ASN A 225 -11.32 14.76 5.29
CA ASN A 225 -11.30 13.42 4.73
C ASN A 225 -10.17 13.38 3.69
N GLU A 226 -9.04 12.79 4.07
CA GLU A 226 -7.81 12.76 3.29
C GLU A 226 -7.74 11.47 2.47
N LEU A 227 -7.64 11.59 1.16
CA LEU A 227 -7.49 10.48 0.21
C LEU A 227 -6.10 10.56 -0.42
N SER A 228 -5.33 9.47 -0.41
CA SER A 228 -3.92 9.50 -0.79
C SER A 228 -3.51 8.36 -1.71
N PHE A 229 -2.65 8.70 -2.67
CA PHE A 229 -1.84 7.72 -3.39
C PHE A 229 -0.40 7.90 -2.93
N TYR A 230 0.10 6.95 -2.14
CA TYR A 230 1.51 6.88 -1.76
C TYR A 230 2.29 6.19 -2.86
N MET A 231 3.01 6.99 -3.64
CA MET A 231 3.89 6.51 -4.69
C MET A 231 5.07 5.74 -4.10
N ASN A 232 5.64 6.24 -2.98
CA ASN A 232 6.71 5.61 -2.21
C ASN A 232 6.69 6.06 -0.74
N SER A 233 7.16 5.22 0.19
CA SER A 233 7.33 5.61 1.60
C SER A 233 8.32 4.72 2.36
N GLU A 234 8.76 5.20 3.53
CA GLU A 234 9.52 4.41 4.51
C GLU A 234 8.63 3.46 5.34
N HIS A 235 7.36 3.29 4.98
CA HIS A 235 6.43 2.43 5.73
C HIS A 235 6.71 0.94 5.48
N THR A 236 7.47 0.31 6.38
CA THR A 236 7.86 -1.10 6.26
C THR A 236 8.60 -1.40 4.95
N ARG A 237 9.37 -0.43 4.45
CA ARG A 237 10.06 -0.52 3.16
C ARG A 237 11.06 -1.68 3.12
N ILE A 238 11.05 -2.42 2.01
CA ILE A 238 11.93 -3.58 1.74
C ILE A 238 12.77 -3.44 0.46
N GLU A 239 12.49 -2.42 -0.37
CA GLU A 239 13.25 -2.11 -1.58
C GLU A 239 13.73 -0.65 -1.57
N ASP A 240 14.75 -0.35 -2.35
CA ASP A 240 15.17 1.03 -2.59
C ASP A 240 14.13 1.82 -3.40
N TYR A 241 14.14 3.15 -3.21
CA TYR A 241 13.30 4.04 -4.01
C TYR A 241 13.71 4.02 -5.47
N ARG A 242 12.70 3.96 -6.32
CA ARG A 242 12.84 4.19 -7.76
C ARG A 242 12.53 5.65 -8.04
N TYR A 243 13.24 6.21 -9.01
CA TYR A 243 13.10 7.61 -9.42
C TYR A 243 12.66 7.66 -10.88
N GLY A 244 12.09 8.78 -11.28
CA GLY A 244 11.49 8.95 -12.60
C GLY A 244 10.02 9.34 -12.51
N PHE A 245 9.23 8.89 -13.47
CA PHE A 245 7.81 9.21 -13.56
C PHE A 245 6.96 8.20 -12.80
N HIS A 246 6.22 8.66 -11.80
CA HIS A 246 5.21 7.91 -11.06
C HIS A 246 3.81 8.18 -11.64
N GLY A 247 3.01 7.13 -11.78
CA GLY A 247 1.73 7.16 -12.49
C GLY A 247 1.83 6.56 -13.90
N PRO A 248 0.83 6.82 -14.77
CA PRO A 248 -0.30 7.73 -14.55
C PRO A 248 -1.26 7.30 -13.42
N TYR A 249 -1.89 8.29 -12.79
CA TYR A 249 -2.99 8.08 -11.84
C TYR A 249 -4.00 9.22 -12.00
N ALA A 250 -5.21 9.07 -11.46
CA ALA A 250 -6.27 10.05 -11.62
C ALA A 250 -7.10 10.22 -10.35
N LEU A 251 -7.64 11.42 -10.15
CA LEU A 251 -8.67 11.71 -9.16
C LEU A 251 -10.01 11.86 -9.89
N ALA A 252 -10.87 10.85 -9.77
CA ALA A 252 -12.18 10.80 -10.40
C ALA A 252 -13.28 11.24 -9.42
N LEU A 253 -14.18 12.11 -9.88
CA LEU A 253 -15.35 12.57 -9.14
C LEU A 253 -16.62 12.00 -9.78
N THR A 254 -17.40 11.28 -8.98
CA THR A 254 -18.62 10.59 -9.41
C THR A 254 -19.81 11.03 -8.56
N SER A 255 -21.02 10.60 -8.95
CA SER A 255 -22.23 10.82 -8.16
C SER A 255 -22.34 9.91 -6.93
N GLY A 256 -21.39 9.00 -6.71
CA GLY A 256 -21.33 8.22 -5.47
C GLY A 256 -20.56 6.89 -5.58
N ALA A 257 -20.72 6.14 -6.66
CA ALA A 257 -20.06 4.84 -6.84
C ALA A 257 -18.63 4.99 -7.39
N ALA A 258 -17.76 4.03 -7.08
CA ALA A 258 -16.43 3.95 -7.66
C ALA A 258 -16.51 3.74 -9.18
N PRO A 259 -15.66 4.40 -9.98
CA PRO A 259 -15.53 4.07 -11.39
C PRO A 259 -14.78 2.74 -11.57
N ASP A 260 -14.99 2.07 -12.70
CA ASP A 260 -14.09 1.01 -13.14
C ASP A 260 -12.80 1.65 -13.71
N THR A 261 -11.63 1.07 -13.46
CA THR A 261 -10.36 1.58 -14.00
C THR A 261 -10.41 1.71 -15.52
N SER A 262 -11.05 0.74 -16.20
CA SER A 262 -11.21 0.70 -17.66
C SER A 262 -12.13 1.80 -18.23
N SER A 263 -12.90 2.50 -17.38
CA SER A 263 -13.74 3.62 -17.79
C SER A 263 -12.95 4.93 -17.97
N LEU A 264 -11.73 5.01 -17.44
CA LEU A 264 -10.84 6.15 -17.59
C LEU A 264 -9.89 5.92 -18.76
N ASP A 265 -9.72 6.94 -19.60
CA ASP A 265 -8.83 6.88 -20.74
C ASP A 265 -7.45 7.43 -20.35
N PHE A 266 -6.54 6.53 -19.97
CA PHE A 266 -5.12 6.86 -19.77
C PHE A 266 -4.29 6.80 -21.06
N SER A 267 -4.86 6.36 -22.19
CA SER A 267 -4.10 6.15 -23.42
C SER A 267 -3.57 7.45 -24.03
N PHE A 268 -4.20 8.60 -23.76
CA PHE A 268 -3.70 9.89 -24.25
C PHE A 268 -2.32 10.27 -23.67
N PHE A 269 -1.89 9.69 -22.55
CA PHE A 269 -0.52 9.89 -22.02
C PHE A 269 0.54 9.44 -23.02
N GLN A 270 0.22 8.46 -23.88
CA GLN A 270 1.14 7.89 -24.86
C GLN A 270 1.63 8.92 -25.89
N ASP A 271 0.84 9.97 -26.12
CA ASP A 271 1.15 11.06 -27.06
C ASP A 271 1.74 12.30 -26.38
N GLN A 272 1.93 12.29 -25.05
CA GLN A 272 2.41 13.45 -24.30
C GLN A 272 3.92 13.46 -24.12
N GLU A 273 4.54 14.64 -24.25
CA GLU A 273 5.95 14.87 -23.94
C GLU A 273 6.16 15.12 -22.45
N LEU A 274 6.08 14.06 -21.63
CA LEU A 274 6.25 14.13 -20.17
C LEU A 274 7.64 13.67 -19.74
N THR A 275 8.27 14.42 -18.84
CA THR A 275 9.59 14.08 -18.30
C THR A 275 9.54 12.73 -17.59
N GLY A 276 10.41 11.80 -18.00
CA GLY A 276 10.53 10.46 -17.43
C GLY A 276 9.43 9.47 -17.83
N PHE A 277 8.36 9.89 -18.50
CA PHE A 277 7.32 8.98 -18.98
C PHE A 277 7.84 8.17 -20.17
N VAL A 278 7.61 6.85 -20.14
CA VAL A 278 7.99 5.95 -21.21
C VAL A 278 6.71 5.42 -21.87
N PRO A 279 6.41 5.81 -23.12
CA PRO A 279 5.24 5.31 -23.82
C PRO A 279 5.39 3.85 -24.23
N ASP A 280 4.27 3.16 -24.47
CA ASP A 280 4.18 1.75 -24.85
C ASP A 280 4.97 1.41 -26.10
N ALA A 281 5.03 2.35 -27.05
CA ALA A 281 5.86 2.21 -28.24
C ALA A 281 7.36 2.09 -27.92
N LYS A 282 7.81 2.41 -26.71
CA LYS A 282 9.19 2.27 -26.23
C LYS A 282 9.36 1.10 -25.25
N ARG A 283 8.32 0.30 -25.04
CA ARG A 283 8.29 -0.81 -24.08
C ARG A 283 8.39 -2.17 -24.77
N GLY A 284 8.80 -3.18 -24.02
CA GLY A 284 8.67 -4.58 -24.39
C GLY A 284 7.72 -5.30 -23.44
N GLU A 285 7.70 -6.62 -23.52
CA GLU A 285 6.98 -7.49 -22.58
C GLU A 285 7.71 -8.83 -22.43
N VAL A 286 7.28 -9.63 -21.47
CA VAL A 286 7.75 -11.00 -21.26
C VAL A 286 6.56 -11.94 -21.31
N ALA A 287 6.59 -12.91 -22.21
CA ALA A 287 5.66 -14.04 -22.23
C ALA A 287 6.42 -15.30 -21.81
N GLY A 288 5.85 -16.15 -20.97
CA GLY A 288 6.62 -17.23 -20.41
C GLY A 288 5.83 -18.37 -19.81
N THR A 289 6.57 -19.35 -19.30
CA THR A 289 6.05 -20.54 -18.62
C THR A 289 6.67 -20.70 -17.24
N ILE A 290 5.91 -21.30 -16.35
CA ILE A 290 6.35 -21.72 -15.01
C ILE A 290 6.48 -23.24 -15.03
N THR A 291 7.64 -23.77 -14.65
CA THR A 291 7.79 -25.22 -14.41
C THR A 291 7.76 -25.50 -12.92
N ASP A 292 6.97 -26.50 -12.53
CA ASP A 292 6.69 -26.83 -11.13
C ASP A 292 6.70 -28.34 -10.96
N ALA A 293 7.90 -28.93 -11.02
CA ALA A 293 8.08 -30.37 -11.08
C ALA A 293 7.61 -31.10 -9.81
N ASN A 294 7.56 -30.40 -8.68
CA ASN A 294 7.24 -30.93 -7.36
C ASN A 294 5.87 -30.45 -6.84
N ASP A 295 5.04 -29.86 -7.71
CA ASP A 295 3.68 -29.37 -7.38
C ASP A 295 3.64 -28.44 -6.15
N VAL A 296 4.62 -27.54 -6.05
CA VAL A 296 4.73 -26.62 -4.91
C VAL A 296 3.62 -25.57 -4.95
N LEU A 297 3.22 -25.13 -6.15
CA LEU A 297 2.18 -24.12 -6.31
C LEU A 297 0.79 -24.70 -6.02
N GLY A 298 0.54 -25.96 -6.36
CA GLY A 298 -0.79 -26.59 -6.28
C GLY A 298 -1.89 -25.71 -6.89
N ASP A 299 -2.98 -25.53 -6.14
CA ASP A 299 -4.12 -24.67 -6.48
C ASP A 299 -4.02 -23.25 -5.87
N SER A 300 -2.82 -22.84 -5.43
CA SER A 300 -2.62 -21.52 -4.81
C SER A 300 -2.74 -20.38 -5.83
N ASP A 301 -3.03 -19.18 -5.34
CA ASP A 301 -2.82 -17.96 -6.13
C ASP A 301 -1.34 -17.81 -6.50
N VAL A 302 -1.07 -17.45 -7.76
CA VAL A 302 0.28 -17.29 -8.28
C VAL A 302 0.47 -15.88 -8.80
N VAL A 303 1.58 -15.27 -8.41
CA VAL A 303 2.01 -13.95 -8.91
C VAL A 303 3.38 -14.09 -9.55
N VAL A 304 3.55 -13.53 -10.76
CA VAL A 304 4.87 -13.33 -11.36
C VAL A 304 5.20 -11.85 -11.27
N ALA A 305 6.27 -11.51 -10.55
CA ALA A 305 6.75 -10.14 -10.43
C ALA A 305 8.09 -9.95 -11.12
N PHE A 306 8.31 -8.74 -11.65
CA PHE A 306 9.54 -8.33 -12.30
C PHE A 306 10.03 -7.06 -11.64
N SER A 307 11.31 -7.00 -11.25
CA SER A 307 11.87 -5.77 -10.70
C SER A 307 13.34 -5.56 -11.03
N ASN A 308 13.71 -4.29 -11.12
CA ASN A 308 15.09 -3.81 -11.11
C ASN A 308 15.15 -2.46 -10.37
N ALA A 309 16.27 -1.73 -10.49
CA ALA A 309 16.46 -0.45 -9.84
C ALA A 309 15.54 0.68 -10.38
N ASP A 310 15.02 0.54 -11.60
CA ASP A 310 14.28 1.59 -12.30
C ASP A 310 12.76 1.34 -12.33
N ALA A 311 12.34 0.08 -12.31
CA ALA A 311 10.92 -0.28 -12.36
C ALA A 311 10.55 -1.61 -11.67
N GLN A 312 9.26 -1.74 -11.34
CA GLN A 312 8.60 -2.97 -10.88
C GLN A 312 7.32 -3.25 -11.67
N TYR A 313 6.98 -4.53 -11.87
CA TYR A 313 5.78 -4.99 -12.56
C TYR A 313 5.31 -6.32 -11.97
N TRP A 314 4.05 -6.69 -12.23
CA TRP A 314 3.51 -7.98 -11.82
C TRP A 314 2.36 -8.43 -12.71
N VAL A 315 2.02 -9.71 -12.62
CA VAL A 315 0.81 -10.30 -13.16
C VAL A 315 0.28 -11.38 -12.22
N LYS A 316 -1.02 -11.35 -11.95
CA LYS A 316 -1.74 -12.43 -11.23
C LYS A 316 -2.13 -13.52 -12.22
N LEU A 317 -1.96 -14.77 -11.83
CA LEU A 317 -2.39 -15.93 -12.60
C LEU A 317 -3.51 -16.64 -11.85
N ALA A 318 -4.52 -17.11 -12.58
CA ALA A 318 -5.53 -17.99 -12.00
C ALA A 318 -4.88 -19.32 -11.55
N ALA A 319 -5.42 -19.92 -10.48
CA ALA A 319 -4.98 -21.22 -9.97
C ALA A 319 -4.83 -22.26 -11.10
N GLY A 320 -3.74 -23.03 -11.06
CA GLY A 320 -3.38 -24.01 -12.09
C GLY A 320 -2.80 -23.44 -13.39
N THR A 321 -2.83 -22.13 -13.60
CA THR A 321 -2.21 -21.50 -14.79
C THR A 321 -0.69 -21.47 -14.65
N LYS A 322 0.02 -21.97 -15.66
CA LYS A 322 1.50 -22.02 -15.69
C LYS A 322 2.11 -21.19 -16.83
N THR A 323 1.32 -20.32 -17.47
CA THR A 323 1.78 -19.38 -18.50
C THR A 323 1.48 -17.96 -18.04
N PHE A 324 2.35 -17.02 -18.38
CA PHE A 324 2.15 -15.61 -18.04
C PHE A 324 2.53 -14.69 -19.19
N THR A 325 1.94 -13.50 -19.19
CA THR A 325 2.38 -12.35 -19.99
C THR A 325 2.46 -11.16 -19.05
N SER A 326 3.61 -10.47 -19.02
CA SER A 326 3.78 -9.26 -18.22
C SER A 326 2.96 -8.09 -18.79
N PRO A 327 2.73 -7.03 -18.00
CA PRO A 327 2.42 -5.71 -18.54
C PRO A 327 3.50 -5.22 -19.51
N LYS A 328 3.27 -4.07 -20.18
CA LYS A 328 4.31 -3.40 -20.96
C LYS A 328 5.41 -2.85 -20.04
N MET A 329 6.63 -3.34 -20.21
CA MET A 329 7.78 -3.04 -19.35
C MET A 329 8.77 -2.09 -20.03
N LYS A 330 9.38 -1.19 -19.24
CA LYS A 330 10.55 -0.41 -19.69
C LYS A 330 11.68 -1.38 -20.09
N PRO A 331 12.44 -1.11 -21.17
CA PRO A 331 13.59 -1.93 -21.53
C PRO A 331 14.60 -2.01 -20.39
N GLY A 332 15.20 -3.19 -20.18
CA GLY A 332 16.14 -3.44 -19.09
C GLY A 332 16.21 -4.91 -18.70
N THR A 333 17.16 -5.24 -17.83
CA THR A 333 17.24 -6.58 -17.22
C THR A 333 16.50 -6.57 -15.88
N TYR A 334 15.64 -7.55 -15.68
CA TYR A 334 14.78 -7.68 -14.50
C TYR A 334 15.03 -8.99 -13.80
N LYS A 335 15.00 -8.95 -12.47
CA LYS A 335 14.77 -10.15 -11.66
C LYS A 335 13.30 -10.51 -11.81
N ALA A 336 13.00 -11.71 -12.30
CA ALA A 336 11.66 -12.26 -12.32
C ALA A 336 11.49 -13.22 -11.14
N ILE A 337 10.35 -13.18 -10.45
CA ILE A 337 10.06 -14.01 -9.28
C ILE A 337 8.67 -14.59 -9.44
N VAL A 338 8.54 -15.91 -9.26
CA VAL A 338 7.26 -16.60 -9.09
C VAL A 338 6.97 -16.71 -7.61
N TYR A 339 5.80 -16.25 -7.21
CA TYR A 339 5.30 -16.36 -5.84
C TYR A 339 4.14 -17.37 -5.76
N LYS A 340 4.18 -18.23 -4.73
CA LYS A 340 3.01 -18.95 -4.21
C LYS A 340 2.40 -18.06 -3.15
N LYS A 341 1.22 -17.48 -3.39
CA LYS A 341 0.74 -16.28 -2.67
C LYS A 341 1.85 -15.23 -2.54
N HIS A 342 2.49 -15.09 -1.38
CA HIS A 342 3.57 -14.13 -1.10
C HIS A 342 4.96 -14.79 -0.92
N LEU A 343 5.05 -16.12 -0.93
CA LEU A 343 6.32 -16.86 -0.82
C LEU A 343 7.02 -16.92 -2.17
N ALA A 344 8.24 -16.38 -2.26
CA ALA A 344 9.06 -16.51 -3.46
C ALA A 344 9.51 -17.97 -3.64
N VAL A 345 9.06 -18.63 -4.70
CA VAL A 345 9.31 -20.05 -4.94
C VAL A 345 10.15 -20.35 -6.18
N GLY A 346 10.36 -19.36 -7.04
CA GLY A 346 11.23 -19.48 -8.21
C GLY A 346 11.73 -18.11 -8.66
N THR A 347 12.94 -18.06 -9.23
CA THR A 347 13.52 -16.82 -9.74
C THR A 347 14.23 -17.01 -11.07
N ALA A 348 14.18 -16.01 -11.92
CA ALA A 348 14.94 -15.93 -13.17
C ALA A 348 15.48 -14.50 -13.38
N SER A 349 16.27 -14.32 -14.44
CA SER A 349 16.74 -13.02 -14.90
C SER A 349 16.40 -12.87 -16.37
N VAL A 350 15.55 -11.91 -16.71
CA VAL A 350 15.04 -11.70 -18.08
C VAL A 350 15.42 -10.31 -18.59
N THR A 351 15.73 -10.19 -19.87
CA THR A 351 16.03 -8.90 -20.51
C THR A 351 14.90 -8.51 -21.45
N VAL A 352 14.29 -7.36 -21.18
CA VAL A 352 13.24 -6.75 -22.00
C VAL A 352 13.88 -5.77 -22.97
N THR A 353 13.57 -5.89 -24.26
CA THR A 353 13.96 -4.93 -25.29
C THR A 353 12.72 -4.21 -25.84
N GLU A 354 12.86 -2.94 -26.22
CA GLU A 354 11.81 -2.16 -26.86
C GLU A 354 11.15 -2.92 -28.03
N ARG A 355 9.81 -2.89 -28.09
CA ARG A 355 8.97 -3.51 -29.13
C ARG A 355 9.20 -5.00 -29.33
N SER A 356 9.71 -5.69 -28.32
CA SER A 356 9.91 -7.13 -28.35
C SER A 356 9.11 -7.84 -27.25
N SER A 357 8.76 -9.09 -27.52
CA SER A 357 8.21 -10.02 -26.54
C SER A 357 9.31 -11.04 -26.22
N ALA A 358 9.93 -10.90 -25.04
CA ALA A 358 10.91 -11.86 -24.57
C ALA A 358 10.21 -13.16 -24.13
N SER A 359 10.88 -14.29 -24.32
CA SER A 359 10.40 -15.58 -23.83
C SER A 359 11.23 -16.02 -22.62
N GLU A 360 10.58 -16.39 -21.53
CA GLU A 360 11.26 -16.82 -20.30
C GLU A 360 10.56 -18.04 -19.67
N THR A 361 11.35 -18.97 -19.14
CA THR A 361 10.84 -20.08 -18.33
C THR A 361 11.37 -19.95 -16.92
N ILE A 362 10.46 -19.81 -15.95
CA ILE A 362 10.83 -19.69 -14.54
C ILE A 362 10.59 -21.04 -13.87
N ASN A 363 11.66 -21.63 -13.36
CA ASN A 363 11.57 -22.88 -12.61
C ASN A 363 11.23 -22.58 -11.15
N VAL A 364 10.24 -23.29 -10.62
CA VAL A 364 10.01 -23.37 -9.18
C VAL A 364 11.13 -24.22 -8.59
N THR A 365 11.90 -23.61 -7.68
CA THR A 365 13.07 -24.22 -7.02
C THR A 365 12.85 -24.41 -5.52
N TYR A 366 11.74 -23.94 -4.98
CA TYR A 366 11.41 -24.16 -3.58
C TYR A 366 11.16 -25.63 -3.30
N GLU A 367 11.76 -26.17 -2.25
CA GLU A 367 11.62 -27.57 -1.87
C GLU A 367 10.74 -27.67 -0.62
N MET A 368 9.49 -28.11 -0.83
CA MET A 368 8.57 -28.43 0.25
C MET A 368 9.00 -29.73 0.92
N THR A 369 9.02 -29.76 2.25
CA THR A 369 9.15 -31.05 2.96
C THR A 369 7.84 -31.82 2.78
N GLU A 370 7.90 -32.98 2.11
CA GLU A 370 6.70 -33.81 1.85
C GLU A 370 6.08 -34.40 3.12
N LYS A 371 6.92 -34.82 4.09
CA LYS A 371 6.49 -35.54 5.30
C LYS A 371 7.21 -34.99 6.54
N PRO A 372 6.88 -33.76 6.98
CA PRO A 372 7.37 -33.27 8.26
C PRO A 372 6.78 -34.12 9.40
N ILE A 373 7.44 -34.13 10.56
CA ILE A 373 6.88 -34.71 11.79
C ILE A 373 5.59 -33.96 12.14
N TRP A 374 5.63 -32.64 12.03
CA TRP A 374 4.47 -31.76 12.10
C TRP A 374 4.78 -30.46 11.35
N ARG A 375 3.72 -29.78 10.93
CA ARG A 375 3.73 -28.42 10.37
C ARG A 375 2.65 -27.61 11.07
N ILE A 376 2.94 -26.34 11.33
CA ILE A 376 2.01 -25.33 11.82
C ILE A 376 1.98 -24.21 10.78
N GLY A 377 0.81 -23.94 10.20
CA GLY A 377 0.64 -23.02 9.07
C GLY A 377 1.02 -23.62 7.73
N GLU A 378 1.02 -22.78 6.70
CA GLU A 378 1.31 -23.16 5.32
C GLU A 378 2.48 -22.34 4.78
N TRP A 379 3.37 -22.96 4.00
CA TRP A 379 4.45 -22.23 3.32
C TRP A 379 3.85 -21.46 2.14
N ASP A 380 3.41 -20.23 2.38
CA ASP A 380 2.80 -19.35 1.38
C ASP A 380 3.19 -17.86 1.55
N GLY A 381 4.07 -17.56 2.50
CA GLY A 381 4.64 -16.23 2.73
C GLY A 381 3.69 -15.31 3.46
N THR A 382 2.67 -15.87 4.11
CA THR A 382 1.62 -15.11 4.81
C THR A 382 1.36 -15.72 6.19
N PRO A 383 0.83 -14.94 7.14
CA PRO A 383 0.31 -15.49 8.38
C PRO A 383 -1.13 -16.04 8.24
N ASP A 384 -1.62 -16.28 7.02
CA ASP A 384 -3.01 -16.71 6.84
C ASP A 384 -3.30 -17.99 7.63
N GLY A 385 -4.49 -18.05 8.25
CA GLY A 385 -4.92 -19.19 9.05
C GLY A 385 -4.46 -19.16 10.50
N PHE A 386 -3.46 -18.35 10.88
CA PHE A 386 -3.07 -18.15 12.27
C PHE A 386 -4.04 -17.25 13.06
N LEU A 387 -3.99 -17.35 14.39
CA LEU A 387 -4.76 -16.50 15.30
C LEU A 387 -4.50 -15.01 15.02
N ASN A 388 -5.58 -14.23 14.89
CA ASN A 388 -5.64 -12.80 14.61
C ASN A 388 -5.14 -12.34 13.21
N ALA A 389 -4.70 -13.25 12.33
CA ALA A 389 -4.18 -12.89 11.01
C ALA A 389 -5.21 -12.20 10.11
N ASP A 390 -6.46 -12.67 10.15
CA ASP A 390 -7.59 -12.15 9.38
C ASP A 390 -7.95 -10.69 9.73
N ARG A 391 -7.63 -10.26 10.95
CA ARG A 391 -8.02 -8.97 11.51
C ARG A 391 -6.89 -7.95 11.57
N ILE A 392 -5.62 -8.39 11.66
CA ILE A 392 -4.48 -7.51 11.94
C ILE A 392 -4.30 -6.40 10.89
N HIS A 393 -4.69 -6.65 9.65
CA HIS A 393 -4.65 -5.68 8.55
C HIS A 393 -5.53 -4.45 8.76
N LYS A 394 -6.45 -4.51 9.73
CA LYS A 394 -7.54 -3.55 9.93
C LYS A 394 -7.62 -3.03 11.37
N MET A 395 -6.75 -3.47 12.27
CA MET A 395 -6.72 -3.01 13.67
C MET A 395 -5.37 -3.23 14.34
N HIS A 396 -5.14 -2.54 15.45
CA HIS A 396 -3.92 -2.66 16.25
C HIS A 396 -3.90 -3.99 17.04
N PRO A 397 -2.72 -4.58 17.35
CA PRO A 397 -2.60 -5.72 18.25
C PRO A 397 -3.24 -5.56 19.64
N SER A 398 -3.52 -4.34 20.09
CA SER A 398 -4.20 -4.05 21.37
C SER A 398 -5.71 -3.88 21.25
N ASP A 399 -6.27 -4.02 20.05
CA ASP A 399 -7.71 -3.84 19.82
C ASP A 399 -8.51 -4.86 20.62
N SER A 400 -9.57 -4.41 21.30
CA SER A 400 -10.38 -5.25 22.18
C SER A 400 -11.13 -6.37 21.46
N ARG A 401 -11.23 -6.28 20.12
CA ARG A 401 -11.84 -7.31 19.27
C ARG A 401 -10.89 -8.45 18.91
N LEU A 402 -9.59 -8.34 19.16
CA LEU A 402 -8.63 -9.42 18.90
C LEU A 402 -8.65 -10.46 20.02
N ASP A 403 -8.38 -11.71 19.66
CA ASP A 403 -8.20 -12.77 20.63
C ASP A 403 -6.87 -12.60 21.38
N ALA A 404 -6.80 -13.16 22.59
CA ALA A 404 -5.62 -13.04 23.44
C ALA A 404 -4.37 -13.66 22.78
N TRP A 405 -3.31 -12.87 22.66
CA TRP A 405 -2.07 -13.25 21.96
C TRP A 405 -1.25 -14.37 22.63
N GLY A 406 -1.36 -14.56 23.94
CA GLY A 406 -0.59 -15.55 24.70
C GLY A 406 0.11 -14.98 25.96
N PRO A 407 1.15 -15.68 26.48
CA PRO A 407 1.78 -16.89 25.93
C PRO A 407 0.84 -18.10 25.93
N ILE A 408 1.11 -19.06 25.04
CA ILE A 408 0.31 -20.29 24.88
C ILE A 408 1.20 -21.54 24.94
N THR A 409 0.57 -22.67 25.22
CA THR A 409 1.10 -24.00 24.90
C THR A 409 0.30 -24.55 23.71
N PHE A 410 0.99 -24.98 22.66
CA PHE A 410 0.39 -25.44 21.41
C PHE A 410 0.85 -26.88 21.10
N ALA A 411 -0.10 -27.81 20.94
CA ALA A 411 0.20 -29.20 20.62
C ALA A 411 0.31 -29.41 19.10
N ALA A 412 1.55 -29.41 18.57
CA ALA A 412 1.78 -29.53 17.14
C ALA A 412 1.26 -30.85 16.57
N GLY A 413 0.59 -30.77 15.41
CA GLY A 413 -0.07 -31.91 14.77
C GLY A 413 -1.41 -32.33 15.41
N THR A 414 -1.87 -31.61 16.45
CA THR A 414 -3.17 -31.87 17.10
C THR A 414 -4.01 -30.60 17.21
N ASP A 415 -3.42 -29.48 17.66
CA ASP A 415 -4.11 -28.20 17.70
C ASP A 415 -4.27 -27.60 16.30
N GLU A 416 -5.42 -26.97 16.07
CA GLU A 416 -5.70 -26.19 14.87
C GLU A 416 -4.75 -24.98 14.77
N ASP A 417 -4.20 -24.71 13.60
CA ASP A 417 -3.26 -23.59 13.34
C ASP A 417 -3.83 -22.23 13.74
N SER A 418 -5.16 -22.07 13.66
CA SER A 418 -5.90 -20.88 14.10
C SER A 418 -5.77 -20.56 15.59
N LYS A 419 -5.20 -21.47 16.41
CA LYS A 419 -4.85 -21.21 17.81
C LYS A 419 -3.42 -20.70 17.99
N PHE A 420 -2.54 -20.86 17.00
CA PHE A 420 -1.18 -20.36 17.06
C PHE A 420 -1.14 -18.87 16.68
N PRO A 421 -0.47 -17.99 17.44
CA PRO A 421 -0.47 -16.55 17.17
C PRO A 421 0.28 -16.22 15.89
N MET A 422 -0.33 -15.38 15.04
CA MET A 422 0.32 -14.93 13.80
C MET A 422 1.66 -14.22 14.04
N ALA A 423 1.79 -13.55 15.20
CA ALA A 423 2.99 -12.83 15.60
C ALA A 423 3.41 -13.17 17.02
N GLN A 424 4.72 -13.10 17.26
CA GLN A 424 5.30 -13.14 18.59
C GLN A 424 5.94 -11.78 18.91
N PHE A 425 5.58 -11.19 20.05
CA PHE A 425 6.16 -9.96 20.59
C PHE A 425 6.82 -10.25 21.94
N ARG A 426 8.05 -9.76 22.11
CA ARG A 426 8.86 -10.01 23.31
C ARG A 426 8.18 -9.56 24.60
N ALA A 427 7.41 -8.47 24.58
CA ALA A 427 6.70 -7.98 25.75
C ALA A 427 5.23 -8.44 25.84
N ALA A 428 4.71 -9.22 24.87
CA ALA A 428 3.30 -9.60 24.84
C ALA A 428 2.99 -11.07 25.08
N ASN A 429 3.62 -11.94 24.32
CA ASN A 429 3.33 -13.37 24.27
C ASN A 429 4.61 -14.18 24.09
N ASP A 430 5.72 -13.69 24.65
CA ASP A 430 6.99 -14.38 24.62
C ASP A 430 6.96 -15.68 25.45
N GLY A 431 7.73 -16.68 25.04
CA GLY A 431 7.70 -18.00 25.70
C GLY A 431 6.57 -18.91 25.25
N ILE A 432 6.22 -18.90 23.96
CA ILE A 432 5.29 -19.89 23.37
C ILE A 432 5.92 -21.28 23.52
N GLU A 433 5.16 -22.24 24.03
CA GLU A 433 5.58 -23.64 24.13
C GLU A 433 4.91 -24.46 23.03
N ILE A 434 5.70 -25.20 22.26
CA ILE A 434 5.21 -26.14 21.24
C ILE A 434 5.50 -27.54 21.75
N THR A 435 4.46 -28.32 22.02
CA THR A 435 4.58 -29.70 22.50
C THR A 435 4.29 -30.70 21.39
N PHE A 436 5.05 -31.78 21.34
CA PHE A 436 4.89 -32.83 20.34
C PHE A 436 5.48 -34.15 20.88
N ASP A 437 4.96 -35.27 20.36
CA ASP A 437 5.47 -36.60 20.69
C ASP A 437 6.35 -37.14 19.56
N LEU A 438 7.42 -37.85 19.91
CA LEU A 438 8.29 -38.56 18.97
C LEU A 438 8.25 -40.07 19.24
N SER A 439 8.27 -40.88 18.18
CA SER A 439 8.63 -42.30 18.30
C SER A 439 10.10 -42.48 18.66
N ASP A 440 10.50 -43.69 19.08
CA ASP A 440 11.90 -44.02 19.34
C ASP A 440 12.79 -43.74 18.11
N ASP A 441 12.35 -44.16 16.92
CA ASP A 441 13.06 -43.90 15.66
C ASP A 441 13.14 -42.40 15.35
N GLN A 442 12.09 -41.64 15.71
CA GLN A 442 12.08 -40.21 15.47
C GLN A 442 13.05 -39.47 16.39
N ALA A 443 13.08 -39.82 17.68
CA ALA A 443 13.96 -39.22 18.68
C ALA A 443 15.43 -39.66 18.50
N GLY A 444 15.67 -40.85 17.94
CA GLY A 444 17.01 -41.38 17.69
C GLY A 444 17.78 -40.74 16.53
N ALA A 445 17.18 -39.79 15.80
CA ALA A 445 17.81 -39.09 14.69
C ALA A 445 17.86 -37.58 14.92
N ASP A 446 18.88 -36.94 14.35
CA ASP A 446 18.96 -35.48 14.32
C ASP A 446 17.80 -34.90 13.51
N ARG A 447 17.29 -33.75 13.95
CA ARG A 447 16.13 -33.07 13.37
C ARG A 447 16.45 -31.66 12.95
N MET A 448 15.61 -31.12 12.07
CA MET A 448 15.68 -29.71 11.67
C MET A 448 14.36 -29.03 11.97
N LEU A 449 14.40 -27.99 12.79
CA LEU A 449 13.27 -27.08 12.96
C LEU A 449 13.42 -25.93 11.97
N LYS A 450 12.41 -25.74 11.12
CA LYS A 450 12.32 -24.66 10.14
C LYS A 450 11.25 -23.66 10.59
N ILE A 451 11.56 -22.37 10.47
CA ILE A 451 10.67 -21.27 10.87
C ILE A 451 10.71 -20.19 9.80
N GLY A 452 9.60 -20.02 9.09
CA GLY A 452 9.36 -18.93 8.18
C GLY A 452 8.94 -17.68 8.94
N VAL A 453 9.62 -16.58 8.65
CA VAL A 453 9.28 -15.27 9.18
C VAL A 453 9.06 -14.34 8.00
N THR A 454 7.85 -13.78 7.90
CA THR A 454 7.48 -12.85 6.83
C THR A 454 7.91 -11.42 7.14
N LEU A 455 7.90 -11.04 8.42
CA LEU A 455 8.27 -9.71 8.91
C LEU A 455 8.95 -9.84 10.28
N ALA A 456 10.04 -9.10 10.48
CA ALA A 456 10.69 -8.93 11.78
C ALA A 456 10.93 -7.45 12.08
N GLN A 457 10.89 -7.06 13.35
CA GLN A 457 11.00 -5.66 13.78
C GLN A 457 11.93 -5.52 14.99
N VAL A 458 12.56 -4.35 15.14
CA VAL A 458 13.42 -4.03 16.30
C VAL A 458 14.49 -5.12 16.53
N ASN A 459 15.14 -5.55 15.44
CA ASN A 459 16.14 -6.62 15.42
C ASN A 459 15.67 -7.99 15.94
N ALA A 460 14.36 -8.26 15.94
CA ALA A 460 13.81 -9.55 16.34
C ALA A 460 14.29 -10.69 15.46
N ARG A 461 14.46 -11.85 16.08
CA ARG A 461 14.63 -13.14 15.42
C ARG A 461 14.16 -14.27 16.32
N PRO A 462 13.79 -15.42 15.74
CA PRO A 462 13.44 -16.62 16.48
C PRO A 462 14.52 -17.04 17.50
N GLY A 463 14.17 -17.18 18.77
CA GLY A 463 14.95 -17.89 19.78
C GLY A 463 14.34 -19.27 20.05
N VAL A 464 15.15 -20.33 20.02
CA VAL A 464 14.68 -21.72 20.18
C VAL A 464 15.40 -22.40 21.34
N LYS A 465 14.62 -23.06 22.20
CA LYS A 465 15.11 -24.06 23.14
C LYS A 465 14.31 -25.34 22.95
N VAL A 466 14.97 -26.48 22.81
CA VAL A 466 14.34 -27.80 22.64
C VAL A 466 14.69 -28.64 23.85
N ASN A 467 13.70 -28.98 24.69
CA ASN A 467 13.91 -29.61 25.98
C ASN A 467 14.98 -28.83 26.79
N ASN A 468 16.17 -29.42 26.98
CA ASN A 468 17.31 -28.79 27.67
C ASN A 468 18.39 -28.23 26.73
N PHE A 469 18.23 -28.38 25.42
CA PHE A 469 19.17 -27.90 24.40
C PHE A 469 18.80 -26.48 23.95
N GLN A 470 19.76 -25.57 24.02
CA GLN A 470 19.63 -24.20 23.54
C GLN A 470 20.28 -24.06 22.17
N THR A 471 19.56 -23.55 21.18
CA THR A 471 20.14 -23.29 19.87
C THR A 471 20.95 -22.00 19.86
N GLU A 472 21.81 -21.86 18.84
CA GLU A 472 22.40 -20.56 18.51
C GLU A 472 21.33 -19.54 18.13
N THR A 473 21.65 -18.25 18.33
CA THR A 473 20.78 -17.14 17.93
C THR A 473 21.18 -16.67 16.53
N PRO A 474 20.28 -16.71 15.54
CA PRO A 474 20.63 -16.33 14.17
C PRO A 474 20.68 -14.81 13.98
N ALA A 475 21.09 -14.39 12.77
CA ALA A 475 21.00 -13.00 12.34
C ALA A 475 19.55 -12.54 12.14
N SER A 476 19.28 -11.27 12.45
CA SER A 476 17.99 -10.62 12.17
C SER A 476 17.95 -10.07 10.74
N VAL A 477 16.77 -10.10 10.13
CA VAL A 477 16.46 -9.41 8.86
C VAL A 477 15.42 -8.29 9.05
N ALA A 478 15.26 -7.82 10.29
CA ALA A 478 14.24 -6.86 10.65
C ALA A 478 14.23 -5.60 9.78
N VAL A 479 13.03 -5.15 9.42
CA VAL A 479 12.83 -3.86 8.76
C VAL A 479 13.14 -2.70 9.72
N LYS A 480 13.39 -1.50 9.17
CA LYS A 480 13.76 -0.33 9.97
C LYS A 480 12.59 0.32 10.70
N THR A 481 11.37 0.21 10.17
CA THR A 481 10.19 0.94 10.69
C THR A 481 9.10 0.00 11.19
N ARG A 482 8.06 0.57 11.83
CA ARG A 482 6.90 -0.16 12.38
C ARG A 482 6.14 -0.93 11.29
N GLY A 483 5.28 -1.86 11.63
CA GLY A 483 4.73 -2.82 10.66
C GLY A 483 3.49 -3.50 11.19
N ILE A 484 3.64 -4.43 12.13
CA ILE A 484 2.52 -5.22 12.66
C ILE A 484 1.45 -4.32 13.29
N THR A 485 1.87 -3.31 14.06
CA THR A 485 0.97 -2.32 14.68
C THR A 485 0.26 -1.40 13.67
N ARG A 486 0.71 -1.42 12.42
CA ARG A 486 0.18 -0.66 11.27
C ARG A 486 -0.50 -1.57 10.24
N GLY A 487 -0.85 -2.80 10.62
CA GLY A 487 -1.55 -3.76 9.76
C GLY A 487 -0.70 -4.34 8.63
N VAL A 488 0.63 -4.28 8.75
CA VAL A 488 1.56 -4.88 7.80
C VAL A 488 2.11 -6.18 8.37
N THR A 489 2.03 -7.25 7.59
CA THR A 489 2.54 -8.58 7.94
C THR A 489 3.70 -9.04 7.06
N LEU A 490 4.06 -8.26 6.03
CA LEU A 490 5.14 -8.56 5.10
C LEU A 490 6.34 -7.64 5.34
N GLY A 491 7.53 -8.21 5.25
CA GLY A 491 8.82 -7.53 5.31
C GLY A 491 9.88 -8.34 4.59
N ASN A 492 11.10 -8.34 5.11
CA ASN A 492 12.16 -9.20 4.59
C ASN A 492 11.89 -10.65 5.00
N TYR A 493 11.36 -11.45 4.08
CA TYR A 493 11.13 -12.87 4.34
C TYR A 493 12.43 -13.60 4.68
N LYS A 494 12.39 -14.46 5.70
CA LYS A 494 13.52 -15.30 6.09
C LYS A 494 13.06 -16.66 6.60
N LEU A 495 13.58 -17.71 5.97
CA LEU A 495 13.59 -19.05 6.52
C LEU A 495 14.76 -19.20 7.50
N TYR A 496 14.45 -19.58 8.74
CA TYR A 496 15.42 -19.93 9.77
C TYR A 496 15.43 -21.44 9.98
N GLU A 497 16.61 -22.05 10.01
CA GLU A 497 16.77 -23.50 10.17
C GLU A 497 17.65 -23.79 11.39
N TYR A 498 17.17 -24.68 12.26
CA TYR A 498 17.82 -25.03 13.52
C TYR A 498 18.11 -26.52 13.56
N ALA A 499 19.40 -26.87 13.60
CA ALA A 499 19.82 -28.25 13.80
C ALA A 499 19.58 -28.64 15.26
N ILE A 500 18.84 -29.73 15.46
CA ILE A 500 18.51 -30.28 16.77
C ILE A 500 19.13 -31.67 16.82
N PRO A 501 20.18 -31.89 17.62
CA PRO A 501 20.78 -33.20 17.73
C PRO A 501 19.80 -34.18 18.40
N SER A 502 19.84 -35.45 18.01
CA SER A 502 19.10 -36.54 18.65
C SER A 502 19.27 -36.57 20.18
N SER A 503 20.45 -36.18 20.68
CA SER A 503 20.73 -36.08 22.13
C SER A 503 19.90 -35.02 22.86
N ALA A 504 19.26 -34.10 22.14
CA ALA A 504 18.31 -33.12 22.68
C ALA A 504 16.87 -33.65 22.73
N LEU A 505 16.58 -34.79 22.10
CA LEU A 505 15.25 -35.34 21.91
C LEU A 505 15.04 -36.60 22.76
N VAL A 506 13.78 -36.88 23.08
CA VAL A 506 13.37 -38.09 23.80
C VAL A 506 12.20 -38.74 23.08
N ALA A 507 12.05 -40.06 23.22
CA ALA A 507 10.81 -40.71 22.81
C ALA A 507 9.65 -40.28 23.73
N GLY A 508 8.46 -40.11 23.16
CA GLY A 508 7.33 -39.47 23.82
C GLY A 508 7.46 -37.95 23.78
N SER A 509 7.09 -37.29 24.88
CA SER A 509 6.84 -35.86 24.91
C SER A 509 8.10 -35.01 24.87
N ASN A 510 8.12 -34.06 23.94
CA ASN A 510 9.15 -33.04 23.76
C ASN A 510 8.51 -31.65 23.80
N THR A 511 9.32 -30.64 24.09
CA THR A 511 8.88 -29.24 24.07
C THR A 511 9.89 -28.35 23.38
N ILE A 512 9.42 -27.53 22.44
CA ILE A 512 10.14 -26.38 21.91
C ILE A 512 9.62 -25.12 22.60
N THR A 513 10.46 -24.43 23.36
CA THR A 513 10.16 -23.09 23.86
C THR A 513 10.66 -22.06 22.84
N ARG A 514 9.73 -21.23 22.36
CA ARG A 514 9.96 -20.14 21.42
C ARG A 514 10.06 -18.83 22.16
N SER A 515 11.16 -18.12 21.92
CA SER A 515 11.35 -16.75 22.43
C SER A 515 11.64 -15.76 21.30
N VAL A 516 11.53 -14.46 21.60
CA VAL A 516 11.99 -13.39 20.73
C VAL A 516 13.38 -12.93 21.18
N ALA A 517 14.41 -13.29 20.43
CA ALA A 517 15.73 -12.74 20.64
C ALA A 517 15.84 -11.36 19.96
N SER A 518 16.33 -10.35 20.68
CA SER A 518 16.73 -9.07 20.11
C SER A 518 17.87 -8.44 20.91
N GLY A 519 18.83 -7.82 20.20
CA GLY A 519 19.91 -7.03 20.81
C GLY A 519 19.51 -5.58 21.11
N SER A 520 18.33 -5.15 20.63
CA SER A 520 17.79 -3.83 20.91
C SER A 520 16.99 -3.85 22.22
N PRO A 521 16.95 -2.76 23.00
CA PRO A 521 16.02 -2.62 24.11
C PRO A 521 14.58 -2.47 23.60
N ASP A 522 13.60 -2.87 24.42
CA ASP A 522 12.19 -2.67 24.12
C ASP A 522 11.72 -1.26 24.56
N PRO A 523 10.86 -0.62 23.76
CA PRO A 523 10.06 0.51 24.21
C PRO A 523 9.08 0.11 25.33
N ALA A 524 8.55 1.11 26.05
CA ALA A 524 7.56 0.87 27.11
C ALA A 524 6.22 0.35 26.57
N GLN A 525 5.85 0.70 25.34
CA GLN A 525 4.64 0.20 24.69
C GLN A 525 4.81 -1.28 24.34
N LYS A 526 3.94 -2.11 24.91
CA LYS A 526 3.93 -3.58 24.78
C LYS A 526 4.15 -4.07 23.34
N TYR A 527 3.40 -3.52 22.38
CA TYR A 527 3.41 -3.99 20.99
C TYR A 527 4.49 -3.34 20.11
N LEU A 528 5.27 -2.41 20.67
CA LEU A 528 6.49 -1.89 20.04
C LEU A 528 7.76 -2.65 20.43
N SER A 529 7.64 -3.67 21.28
CA SER A 529 8.75 -4.57 21.57
C SER A 529 9.19 -5.33 20.33
N ALA A 530 10.39 -5.90 20.38
CA ALA A 530 10.88 -6.79 19.34
C ALA A 530 9.84 -7.85 18.98
N SER A 531 9.54 -7.98 17.69
CA SER A 531 8.44 -8.80 17.21
C SER A 531 8.70 -9.41 15.84
N MET A 532 8.04 -10.52 15.57
CA MET A 532 8.10 -11.21 14.28
C MET A 532 6.72 -11.76 13.90
N VAL A 533 6.47 -11.87 12.60
CA VAL A 533 5.29 -12.51 12.00
C VAL A 533 5.72 -13.83 11.39
N PHE A 534 4.94 -14.88 11.61
CA PHE A 534 5.21 -16.21 11.08
C PHE A 534 4.60 -16.40 9.68
N ASP A 535 5.28 -17.22 8.88
CA ASP A 535 4.74 -17.86 7.67
C ASP A 535 4.32 -19.29 8.01
N ALA A 536 5.28 -20.14 8.36
CA ALA A 536 5.03 -21.49 8.83
C ALA A 536 6.16 -21.98 9.74
N LEU A 537 5.89 -23.02 10.51
CA LEU A 537 6.88 -23.75 11.29
C LEU A 537 6.76 -25.24 10.99
N GLU A 538 7.89 -25.94 10.83
CA GLU A 538 7.87 -27.40 10.70
C GLU A 538 9.10 -28.05 11.33
N LEU A 539 8.92 -29.27 11.83
CA LEU A 539 10.00 -30.13 12.29
C LEU A 539 10.14 -31.30 11.32
N VAL A 540 11.38 -31.56 10.87
CA VAL A 540 11.69 -32.62 9.88
C VAL A 540 12.77 -33.56 10.41
#